data_AF-A0A939VXX6-F1
#
_entry.id   AF-A0A939VXX6-F1
#
_cell.length_a   1.000
_cell.length_b   1.000
_cell.length_c   1.000
_cell.angle_alpha   90.00
_cell.angle_beta   90.00
_cell.angle_gamma   90.00
#
_symmetry.space_group_name_H-M   'P 1'
#
loop_
_entity.id
_entity.type
_entity.pdbx_description
1 polymer ?
#
loop_
_entity_poly.entity_id
_entity_poly.type
_entity_poly.pdbx_seq_one_letter_code
_entity_poly.pdbx_strand_id
1 'polypeptide(L)' 'MTKDDIYFYTQAKKELEFKYNGTTYSLNYDKDNNGKEYIIFGPLYEGVRYESYGELMNKAKVENHYFKEFIEDL' A
#
# COMPACT_ATOMS: atom_id res chain seq x y z
N MET A 1 10.49 -3.57 8.23
CA MET A 1 9.00 -3.57 8.16
C MET A 1 8.59 -5.00 7.89
N THR A 2 7.36 -5.40 8.15
CA THR A 2 6.83 -6.74 7.88
C THR A 2 5.43 -6.62 7.24
N LYS A 3 4.89 -7.71 6.69
CA LYS A 3 3.48 -7.73 6.23
C LYS A 3 2.49 -7.33 7.32
N ASP A 4 2.73 -7.78 8.55
CA ASP A 4 1.88 -7.50 9.71
C ASP A 4 1.89 -6.02 10.06
N ASP A 5 3.03 -5.34 9.90
CA ASP A 5 3.09 -3.89 10.06
C ASP A 5 2.19 -3.19 9.03
N ILE A 6 2.27 -3.55 7.75
CA ILE A 6 1.43 -2.95 6.69
C ILE A 6 -0.05 -3.22 6.98
N TYR A 7 -0.39 -4.43 7.41
CA TYR A 7 -1.74 -4.74 7.83
C TYR A 7 -2.18 -3.83 9.00
N PHE A 8 -1.35 -3.68 10.02
CA PHE A 8 -1.64 -2.80 11.15
C PHE A 8 -1.82 -1.34 10.73
N TYR A 9 -0.92 -0.80 9.89
CA TYR A 9 -1.01 0.57 9.40
C TYR A 9 -2.27 0.79 8.56
N THR A 10 -2.61 -0.15 7.67
CA THR A 10 -3.85 -0.11 6.86
C THR A 10 -5.12 -0.17 7.71
N GLN A 11 -5.17 -1.03 8.73
CA GLN A 11 -6.31 -1.07 9.65
C GLN A 11 -6.40 0.18 10.53
N ALA A 12 -5.26 0.70 10.98
CA ALA A 12 -5.18 1.90 11.80
C ALA A 12 -5.35 3.20 11.00
N LYS A 13 -5.44 3.12 9.66
CA LYS A 13 -5.46 4.27 8.74
C LYS A 13 -4.34 5.26 9.00
N LYS A 14 -3.15 4.73 9.31
CA LYS A 14 -1.96 5.53 9.58
C LYS A 14 -1.13 5.65 8.33
N GLU A 15 -0.84 6.90 7.97
CA GLU A 15 0.05 7.20 6.86
C GLU A 15 1.47 6.74 7.17
N LEU A 16 2.16 6.26 6.15
CA LEU A 16 3.51 5.73 6.30
C LEU A 16 4.31 6.00 5.03
N GLU A 17 5.51 6.55 5.20
CA GLU A 17 6.49 6.68 4.13
C GLU A 17 7.74 5.92 4.51
N PHE A 18 8.29 5.15 3.57
CA PHE A 18 9.49 4.37 3.81
C PHE A 18 10.27 4.15 2.52
N LYS A 19 11.55 3.81 2.64
CA LYS A 19 12.43 3.58 1.48
C LYS A 19 12.67 2.08 1.30
N TYR A 20 12.44 1.57 0.09
CA TYR A 20 12.74 0.19 -0.30
C TYR A 20 13.44 0.18 -1.66
N ASN A 21 14.56 -0.52 -1.73
CA ASN A 21 15.40 -0.65 -2.93
C ASN A 21 15.70 0.69 -3.64
N GLY A 22 16.01 1.74 -2.87
CA GLY A 22 16.31 3.08 -3.40
C GLY A 22 15.09 3.96 -3.70
N THR A 23 13.90 3.37 -3.82
CA THR A 23 12.63 4.07 -4.08
C THR A 23 11.91 4.38 -2.77
N THR A 24 11.38 5.59 -2.62
CA THR A 24 10.49 5.92 -1.50
C THR A 24 9.08 5.48 -1.85
N TYR A 25 8.44 4.75 -0.95
CA TYR A 25 7.05 4.33 -1.02
C TYR A 25 6.23 5.09 0.01
N SER A 26 4.96 5.31 -0.30
CA SER A 26 3.99 5.86 0.62
C SER A 26 2.75 4.98 0.70
N LEU A 27 2.19 4.93 1.90
CA LEU A 27 0.89 4.37 2.25
C LEU A 27 0.05 5.52 2.81
N ASN A 28 -0.95 5.95 2.05
CA ASN A 28 -1.85 7.03 2.41
C ASN A 28 -3.31 6.55 2.33
N TYR A 29 -4.24 7.41 2.76
CA TYR A 29 -5.66 7.11 2.70
C TYR A 29 -6.38 8.27 2.05
N ASP A 30 -7.37 7.95 1.26
CA ASP A 30 -8.19 8.93 0.58
C ASP A 30 -9.66 8.56 0.76
N LYS A 31 -10.52 9.56 0.63
CA LYS A 31 -11.96 9.40 0.76
C LYS A 31 -12.62 10.14 -0.38
N ASP A 32 -13.40 9.43 -1.18
CA ASP A 32 -14.15 10.09 -2.24
C ASP A 32 -15.34 10.92 -1.70
N ASN A 33 -15.96 11.68 -2.59
CA ASN A 33 -17.12 12.52 -2.27
C ASN A 33 -18.35 11.72 -1.80
N ASN A 34 -18.41 10.41 -2.05
CA ASN A 34 -19.47 9.52 -1.58
C ASN A 34 -19.13 8.90 -0.21
N GLY A 35 -17.95 9.22 0.32
CA GLY A 35 -17.44 8.74 1.58
C GLY A 35 -16.82 7.35 1.55
N LYS A 36 -16.57 6.80 0.36
CA LYS A 36 -15.83 5.54 0.19
C LYS A 36 -14.35 5.80 0.42
N GLU A 37 -13.74 4.96 1.25
CA GLU A 37 -12.34 5.08 1.63
C GLU A 37 -11.47 4.20 0.74
N TYR A 38 -10.29 4.71 0.41
CA TYR A 38 -9.31 4.04 -0.42
C TYR A 38 -7.95 4.07 0.27
N ILE A 39 -7.23 2.97 0.14
CA ILE A 39 -5.82 2.87 0.50
C ILE A 39 -5.04 3.33 -0.73
N ILE A 40 -4.18 4.32 -0.59
CA ILE A 40 -3.24 4.73 -1.64
C ILE A 40 -1.89 4.12 -1.30
N PHE A 41 -1.34 3.31 -2.19
CA PHE A 41 -0.03 2.72 -1.96
C PHE A 41 0.80 2.58 -3.24
N GLY A 42 2.10 2.88 -3.14
CA GLY A 42 3.04 2.83 -4.26
C GLY A 42 4.24 3.75 -4.04
N PRO A 43 5.05 4.01 -5.08
CA PRO A 43 6.11 5.01 -5.01
C PRO A 43 5.56 6.38 -4.61
N LEU A 44 6.39 7.16 -3.93
CA LEU A 44 6.04 8.50 -3.48
C LEU A 44 5.59 9.33 -4.69
N TYR A 45 4.39 9.94 -4.60
CA TYR A 45 3.70 10.67 -5.67
C TYR A 45 3.10 9.84 -6.82
N GLU A 46 3.30 8.52 -6.86
CA GLU A 46 2.76 7.59 -7.87
C GLU A 46 1.88 6.49 -7.25
N GLY A 47 1.32 6.76 -6.07
CA GLY A 47 0.48 5.83 -5.34
C GLY A 47 -0.80 5.46 -6.10
N VAL A 48 -1.17 4.18 -6.06
CA VAL A 48 -2.39 3.67 -6.67
C VAL A 48 -3.47 3.49 -5.59
N ARG A 49 -4.73 3.78 -5.92
CA ARG A 49 -5.87 3.57 -5.01
C ARG A 49 -6.31 2.10 -5.02
N TYR A 50 -6.59 1.58 -3.84
CA TYR A 50 -7.12 0.25 -3.58
C TYR A 50 -8.32 0.38 -2.63
N GLU A 51 -9.38 -0.38 -2.87
CA GLU A 51 -10.60 -0.36 -2.05
C GLU A 51 -10.43 -1.12 -0.72
N SER A 52 -9.44 -2.01 -0.64
CA SER A 52 -9.16 -2.78 0.57
C SER A 52 -7.73 -3.31 0.62
N TYR A 53 -7.29 -3.71 1.81
CA TYR A 53 -6.02 -4.44 1.97
C TYR A 53 -6.01 -5.73 1.14
N GLY A 54 -7.15 -6.42 1.03
CA GLY A 54 -7.28 -7.62 0.21
C GLY A 54 -7.03 -7.34 -1.27
N GLU A 55 -7.53 -6.21 -1.79
CA GLU A 55 -7.28 -5.81 -3.18
C GLU A 55 -5.81 -5.43 -3.40
N LEU A 56 -5.21 -4.70 -2.46
CA LEU A 56 -3.79 -4.36 -2.47
C LEU A 56 -2.92 -5.64 -2.53
N MET A 57 -3.23 -6.63 -1.68
CA MET A 57 -2.52 -7.92 -1.66
C MET A 57 -2.78 -8.75 -2.92
N ASN A 58 -3.97 -8.66 -3.52
CA ASN A 58 -4.28 -9.37 -4.74
C ASN A 58 -3.53 -8.75 -5.93
N LYS A 59 -3.51 -7.43 -6.05
CA LYS A 59 -2.71 -6.69 -7.06
C LYS A 59 -1.22 -6.96 -6.91
N ALA A 60 -0.72 -7.05 -5.68
CA ALA A 60 0.65 -7.46 -5.39
C ALA A 60 0.99 -8.86 -5.94
N LYS A 61 0.04 -9.79 -5.92
CA LYS A 61 0.23 -11.17 -6.42
C LYS A 61 0.14 -11.27 -7.95
N VAL A 62 -0.71 -10.45 -8.59
CA VAL A 62 -1.11 -10.66 -10.00
C VAL A 62 -0.31 -9.82 -11.00
N GLU A 63 0.02 -8.55 -10.70
CA GLU A 63 0.48 -7.63 -11.76
C GLU A 63 1.73 -6.81 -11.46
N ASN A 64 2.25 -6.81 -10.23
CA ASN A 64 3.29 -5.85 -9.86
C ASN A 64 4.50 -6.54 -9.23
N HIS A 65 5.51 -6.83 -10.07
CA HIS A 65 6.74 -7.52 -9.66
C HIS A 65 7.40 -6.85 -8.46
N TYR A 66 7.39 -5.51 -8.42
CA TYR A 66 7.89 -4.71 -7.29
C TYR A 66 7.15 -4.95 -5.99
N PHE A 67 5.83 -5.06 -6.04
CA PHE A 67 5.02 -5.38 -4.87
C PHE A 67 5.23 -6.81 -4.44
N LYS A 68 5.31 -7.74 -5.38
CA LYS A 68 5.57 -9.13 -5.06
C LYS A 68 6.92 -9.26 -4.35
N GLU A 69 7.97 -8.66 -4.89
CA GLU A 69 9.29 -8.63 -4.26
C GLU A 69 9.23 -7.98 -2.88
N PHE A 70 8.65 -6.78 -2.76
CA PHE A 70 8.51 -6.10 -1.47
C PHE A 70 7.71 -6.94 -0.47
N ILE A 71 6.56 -7.48 -0.86
CA ILE A 71 5.68 -8.24 0.03
C ILE A 71 6.25 -9.63 0.33
N GLU A 72 6.97 -10.29 -0.57
CA GLU A 72 7.60 -11.59 -0.29
C GLU A 72 8.87 -11.46 0.58
N ASP A 73 9.59 -10.34 0.46
CA ASP A 73 10.80 -10.03 1.23
C ASP A 73 10.49 -9.46 2.65
N LEU A 74 9.22 -9.11 2.90
CA LEU A 74 8.65 -8.71 4.20
C LEU A 74 7.89 -9.84 4.92
#